data_AF-A0A8T7IWP8-F1
#
_entry.id   AF-A0A8T7IWP8-F1
#
_cell.length_a   1.000
_cell.length_b   1.000
_cell.length_c   1.000
_cell.angle_alpha   90.00
_cell.angle_beta   90.00
_cell.angle_gamma   90.00
#
_symmetry.space_group_name_H-M   'P 1'
#
loop_
_entity.id
_entity.type
_entity.pdbx_description
1 polymer ?
#
loop_
_entity_poly.entity_id
_entity_poly.type
_entity_poly.pdbx_seq_one_letter_code
_entity_poly.pdbx_strand_id
1 'polypeptide(L)'
;MRFLLVITSVLIALSGCKPEATPPQQVADDVANNLSFEIELISNSQPDRAVCVELGAEWATCNRFDIILGANDNGVMHTNWSLYIHSVRNLLSESSELFELEHITGDLYRITPTEQFNGFAAGEQHRLEIVGEFFELSKYDYIPG
;
A
#
# COMPACT_ATOMS: atom_id res chain seq x y z
N MET A 1 -12.66 49.85 -57.74
CA MET A 1 -12.43 50.07 -56.29
C MET A 1 -13.50 49.33 -55.51
N ARG A 2 -13.17 48.14 -54.96
CA ARG A 2 -13.75 47.54 -53.74
C ARG A 2 -13.15 46.14 -53.55
N PHE A 3 -12.08 46.09 -52.76
CA PHE A 3 -11.57 44.87 -52.15
C PHE A 3 -12.50 44.50 -51.00
N LEU A 4 -12.98 43.26 -50.95
CA LEU A 4 -13.49 42.64 -49.74
C LEU A 4 -12.57 41.46 -49.41
N LEU A 5 -11.65 41.71 -48.47
CA LEU A 5 -10.82 40.71 -47.82
C LEU A 5 -11.67 39.99 -46.78
N VAL A 6 -11.97 38.71 -46.99
CA VAL A 6 -12.57 37.83 -45.98
C VAL A 6 -11.42 37.20 -45.20
N ILE A 7 -11.21 37.68 -43.97
CA ILE A 7 -10.23 37.11 -43.04
C ILE A 7 -10.91 35.94 -42.34
N THR A 8 -10.59 34.72 -42.76
CA THR A 8 -10.94 33.48 -42.05
C THR A 8 -9.93 33.26 -40.91
N SER A 9 -10.30 33.64 -39.70
CA SER A 9 -9.57 33.32 -38.48
C SER A 9 -9.66 31.82 -38.17
N VAL A 10 -8.55 31.10 -38.36
CA VAL A 10 -8.38 29.70 -37.95
C VAL A 10 -8.14 29.68 -36.44
N LEU A 11 -9.15 29.27 -35.67
CA LEU A 11 -8.99 28.96 -34.25
C LEU A 11 -8.34 27.58 -34.12
N ILE A 12 -7.03 27.56 -33.85
CA ILE A 12 -6.30 26.36 -33.44
C ILE A 12 -6.67 26.12 -31.97
N ALA A 13 -7.57 25.17 -31.72
CA ALA A 13 -7.82 24.66 -30.38
C ALA A 13 -6.58 23.88 -29.94
N LEU A 14 -5.75 24.49 -29.09
CA LEU A 14 -4.70 23.80 -28.34
C LEU A 14 -5.39 22.92 -27.28
N SER A 15 -5.90 21.77 -27.70
CA SER A 15 -6.19 20.67 -26.79
C SER A 15 -4.86 20.17 -26.26
N GLY A 16 -4.44 20.69 -25.10
CA GLY A 16 -3.27 20.18 -24.40
C GLY A 16 -3.48 18.70 -24.11
N CYS A 17 -2.59 17.85 -24.62
CA CYS A 17 -2.53 16.44 -24.21
C CYS A 17 -2.31 16.41 -22.70
N LYS A 18 -3.36 16.08 -21.94
CA LYS A 18 -3.15 15.52 -20.62
C LYS A 18 -2.55 14.13 -20.83
N PRO A 19 -1.51 13.73 -20.07
CA PRO A 19 -1.06 12.35 -20.10
C PRO A 19 -2.26 11.45 -19.81
N GLU A 20 -2.46 10.47 -20.68
CA GLU A 20 -3.51 9.48 -20.53
C GLU A 20 -3.16 8.63 -19.31
N ALA A 21 -4.09 8.56 -18.35
CA ALA A 21 -3.88 7.76 -17.15
C ALA A 21 -3.82 6.28 -17.53
N THR A 22 -2.89 5.53 -16.94
CA THR A 22 -2.82 4.08 -17.12
C THR A 22 -4.17 3.45 -16.72
N PRO A 23 -4.74 2.56 -17.55
CA PRO A 23 -5.99 1.88 -17.21
C PRO A 23 -5.90 1.14 -15.86
N PRO A 24 -6.93 1.19 -15.00
CA PRO A 24 -6.87 0.57 -13.66
C PRO A 24 -6.51 -0.92 -13.66
N GLN A 25 -6.95 -1.67 -14.66
CA GLN A 25 -6.59 -3.09 -14.77
C GLN A 25 -5.10 -3.29 -15.04
N GLN A 26 -4.49 -2.44 -15.87
CA GLN A 26 -3.06 -2.53 -16.17
C GLN A 26 -2.22 -2.17 -14.93
N VAL A 27 -2.71 -1.25 -14.08
CA VAL A 27 -2.10 -0.97 -12.77
C VAL A 27 -2.18 -2.21 -11.87
N ALA A 28 -3.35 -2.82 -11.76
CA ALA A 28 -3.53 -4.02 -10.94
C ALA A 28 -2.65 -5.19 -11.42
N ASP A 29 -2.56 -5.39 -12.73
CA ASP A 29 -1.72 -6.42 -13.33
C ASP A 29 -0.23 -6.17 -13.06
N ASP A 30 0.24 -4.92 -13.19
CA ASP A 30 1.64 -4.56 -12.92
C ASP A 30 2.00 -4.78 -11.44
N VAL A 31 1.16 -4.28 -10.53
CA VAL A 31 1.36 -4.47 -9.09
C VAL A 31 1.32 -5.96 -8.75
N ALA A 32 0.34 -6.73 -9.22
CA ALA A 32 0.22 -8.15 -8.88
C ALA A 32 1.39 -9.00 -9.41
N ASN A 33 1.96 -8.66 -10.57
CA ASN A 33 3.06 -9.41 -11.16
C ASN A 33 4.44 -9.03 -10.59
N ASN A 34 4.57 -7.82 -10.04
CA ASN A 34 5.87 -7.26 -9.67
C ASN A 34 6.04 -6.95 -8.18
N LEU A 35 4.95 -6.82 -7.40
CA LEU A 35 5.01 -6.62 -5.96
C LEU A 35 5.36 -7.93 -5.25
N SER A 36 6.36 -7.89 -4.37
CA SER A 36 6.66 -8.95 -3.41
C SER A 36 6.04 -8.64 -2.05
N PHE A 37 5.50 -9.66 -1.40
CA PHE A 37 4.92 -9.59 -0.06
C PHE A 37 5.54 -10.67 0.81
N GLU A 38 6.15 -10.27 1.91
CA GLU A 38 6.72 -11.18 2.91
C GLU A 38 6.29 -10.77 4.31
N ILE A 39 6.16 -11.75 5.20
CA ILE A 39 5.91 -11.52 6.62
C ILE A 39 7.05 -12.12 7.43
N GLU A 40 7.61 -11.32 8.34
CA GLU A 40 8.66 -11.74 9.25
C GLU A 40 8.21 -11.55 10.70
N LEU A 41 8.06 -12.66 11.44
CA LEU A 41 7.77 -12.60 12.87
C LEU A 41 9.00 -12.12 13.65
N ILE A 42 8.90 -10.96 14.28
CA ILE A 42 9.98 -10.32 15.03
C ILE A 42 9.98 -10.73 16.49
N SER A 43 8.81 -10.72 17.14
CA SER A 43 8.67 -11.17 18.52
C SER A 43 7.28 -11.69 18.80
N ASN A 44 7.22 -12.89 19.38
CA ASN A 44 5.97 -13.54 19.78
C ASN A 44 5.76 -13.56 21.31
N SER A 45 6.78 -13.12 22.06
CA SER A 45 6.75 -13.02 23.51
C SER A 45 7.01 -11.57 23.87
N GLN A 46 5.94 -10.84 24.17
CA GLN A 46 5.90 -9.48 24.71
C GLN A 46 6.95 -8.53 24.11
N PRO A 47 6.62 -7.72 23.07
CA PRO A 47 7.20 -6.37 23.01
C PRO A 47 6.95 -5.66 24.35
N ASP A 48 7.61 -4.53 24.61
CA ASP A 48 7.46 -3.80 25.87
C ASP A 48 5.98 -3.77 26.30
N ARG A 49 5.67 -4.35 27.46
CA ARG A 49 4.29 -4.46 27.97
C ARG A 49 3.60 -3.10 27.97
N ALA A 50 4.36 -2.01 28.16
CA ALA A 50 3.85 -0.66 28.07
C ALA A 50 3.23 -0.36 26.68
N VAL A 51 3.87 -0.80 25.59
CA VAL A 51 3.37 -0.65 24.22
C VAL A 51 2.06 -1.41 24.04
N CYS A 52 1.97 -2.66 24.50
CA CYS A 52 0.71 -3.42 24.40
C CYS A 52 -0.43 -2.76 25.21
N VAL A 53 -0.11 -2.15 26.37
CA VAL A 53 -1.09 -1.41 27.17
C VAL A 53 -1.55 -0.15 26.44
N GLU A 54 -0.61 0.63 25.90
CA GLU A 54 -0.89 1.88 25.19
C GLU A 54 -1.77 1.66 23.96
N LEU A 55 -1.49 0.60 23.21
CA LEU A 55 -2.26 0.20 22.03
C LEU A 55 -3.57 -0.53 22.37
N GLY A 56 -3.91 -0.68 23.65
CA GLY A 56 -5.19 -1.25 24.07
C GLY A 56 -5.34 -2.76 23.85
N ALA A 57 -4.23 -3.50 23.73
CA ALA A 57 -4.27 -4.95 23.54
C ALA A 57 -4.91 -5.67 24.73
N GLU A 58 -5.76 -6.67 24.47
CA GLU A 58 -6.36 -7.50 25.50
C GLU A 58 -5.26 -8.16 26.36
N TRP A 59 -5.43 -8.09 27.68
CA TRP A 59 -4.45 -8.58 28.67
C TRP A 59 -3.05 -7.96 28.55
N ALA A 60 -2.91 -6.84 27.82
CA ALA A 60 -1.63 -6.27 27.42
C ALA A 60 -0.69 -7.31 26.81
N THR A 61 -1.27 -8.13 25.91
CA THR A 61 -0.55 -9.17 25.18
C THR A 61 -0.60 -8.84 23.70
N CYS A 62 0.57 -8.63 23.11
CA CYS A 62 0.72 -8.36 21.69
C CYS A 62 2.01 -9.02 21.16
N ASN A 63 2.11 -9.11 19.84
CA ASN A 63 3.27 -9.59 19.11
C ASN A 63 3.79 -8.49 18.17
N ARG A 64 4.99 -8.68 17.62
CA ARG A 64 5.52 -7.85 16.55
C ARG A 64 5.90 -8.69 15.35
N PHE A 65 5.47 -8.27 14.18
CA PHE A 65 5.91 -8.81 12.92
C PHE A 65 6.00 -7.68 11.91
N ASP A 66 6.79 -7.90 10.87
CA ASP A 66 6.93 -6.93 9.81
C ASP A 66 6.28 -7.45 8.55
N ILE A 67 5.54 -6.56 7.89
CA ILE A 67 5.11 -6.76 6.51
C ILE A 67 6.17 -6.10 5.63
N ILE A 68 6.85 -6.89 4.82
CA ILE A 68 7.88 -6.41 3.89
C ILE A 68 7.24 -6.37 2.51
N LEU A 69 7.07 -5.15 1.99
CA LEU A 69 6.60 -4.89 0.64
C LEU A 69 7.77 -4.50 -0.23
N GLY A 70 7.84 -5.02 -1.43
CA GLY A 70 8.91 -4.67 -2.35
C GLY A 70 8.54 -4.91 -3.80
N ALA A 71 9.48 -4.66 -4.69
CA ALA A 71 9.34 -5.02 -6.09
C ALA A 71 10.43 -5.99 -6.54
N ASN A 72 10.10 -6.81 -7.53
CA ASN A 72 11.09 -7.56 -8.28
C ASN A 72 11.97 -6.62 -9.14
N ASP A 73 12.81 -7.19 -10.00
CA ASP A 73 13.75 -6.45 -10.86
C ASP A 73 13.07 -5.50 -11.87
N ASN A 74 11.74 -5.52 -12.01
CA ASN A 74 11.00 -4.61 -12.88
C ASN A 74 10.55 -3.32 -12.16
N GLY A 75 10.57 -3.30 -10.82
CA GLY A 75 9.98 -2.19 -10.04
C GLY A 75 8.45 -2.16 -10.11
N VAL A 76 7.85 -1.25 -9.34
CA VAL A 76 6.40 -0.93 -9.36
C VAL A 76 6.25 0.57 -9.14
N MET A 77 6.04 1.34 -10.21
CA MET A 77 5.98 2.82 -10.14
C MET A 77 4.58 3.37 -9.89
N HIS A 78 3.57 2.49 -9.77
CA HIS A 78 2.21 2.90 -9.47
C HIS A 78 2.03 3.22 -7.99
N THR A 79 1.33 4.32 -7.70
CA THR A 79 1.05 4.78 -6.33
C THR A 79 -0.44 4.71 -5.96
N ASN A 80 -1.31 4.49 -6.95
CA ASN A 80 -2.77 4.40 -6.73
C ASN A 80 -3.22 2.93 -6.80
N TRP A 81 -2.93 2.18 -5.74
CA TRP A 81 -3.35 0.79 -5.59
C TRP A 81 -3.74 0.50 -4.14
N SER A 82 -4.41 -0.63 -3.92
CA SER A 82 -4.71 -1.15 -2.59
C SER A 82 -4.36 -2.63 -2.54
N LEU A 83 -3.68 -3.04 -1.47
CA LEU A 83 -3.43 -4.43 -1.16
C LEU A 83 -4.37 -4.84 -0.02
N TYR A 84 -5.17 -5.87 -0.24
CA TYR A 84 -6.05 -6.41 0.79
C TYR A 84 -5.40 -7.65 1.41
N ILE A 85 -5.36 -7.71 2.73
CA ILE A 85 -4.77 -8.82 3.49
C ILE A 85 -5.75 -9.30 4.57
N HIS A 86 -5.59 -10.56 4.96
CA HIS A 86 -6.35 -11.15 6.06
C HIS A 86 -5.43 -11.36 7.28
N SER A 87 -5.95 -11.09 8.48
CA SER A 87 -5.29 -11.45 9.74
C SER A 87 -6.29 -12.04 10.73
N VAL A 88 -5.91 -13.15 11.36
CA VAL A 88 -6.66 -13.71 12.50
C VAL A 88 -6.58 -12.84 13.76
N ARG A 89 -5.72 -11.81 13.75
CA ARG A 89 -5.49 -10.88 14.86
C ARG A 89 -5.96 -9.48 14.53
N ASN A 90 -6.24 -8.72 15.59
CA ASN A 90 -6.35 -7.27 15.46
C ASN A 90 -4.95 -6.68 15.26
N LEU A 91 -4.77 -5.88 14.22
CA LEU A 91 -3.53 -5.15 13.99
C LEU A 91 -3.68 -3.78 14.68
N LEU A 92 -2.87 -3.57 15.72
CA LEU A 92 -2.99 -2.47 16.67
C LEU A 92 -2.09 -1.27 16.33
N SER A 93 -1.02 -1.51 15.57
CA SER A 93 -0.14 -0.44 15.08
C SER A 93 -0.76 0.26 13.88
N GLU A 94 -0.48 1.55 13.78
CA GLU A 94 -0.92 2.38 12.68
C GLU A 94 0.14 2.47 11.57
N SER A 95 -0.26 3.10 10.47
CA SER A 95 0.48 3.44 9.25
C SER A 95 1.97 3.82 9.44
N SER A 96 2.75 3.63 8.38
CA SER A 96 4.09 4.22 8.23
C SER A 96 4.05 5.51 7.41
N GLU A 97 5.22 6.13 7.18
CA GLU A 97 5.32 7.29 6.27
C GLU A 97 4.90 6.95 4.84
N LEU A 98 5.10 5.70 4.40
CA LEU A 98 4.88 5.28 3.00
C LEU A 98 3.57 4.52 2.79
N PHE A 99 3.03 3.92 3.85
CA PHE A 99 1.85 3.05 3.74
C PHE A 99 0.87 3.27 4.87
N GLU A 100 -0.41 3.33 4.53
CA GLU A 100 -1.51 3.29 5.49
C GLU A 100 -2.04 1.87 5.64
N LEU A 101 -2.34 1.49 6.88
CA LEU A 101 -3.02 0.24 7.20
C LEU A 101 -4.38 0.55 7.81
N GLU A 102 -5.45 0.02 7.19
CA GLU A 102 -6.82 0.24 7.61
C GLU A 102 -7.51 -1.10 7.90
N HIS A 103 -8.17 -1.20 9.05
CA HIS A 103 -9.10 -2.30 9.33
C HIS A 103 -10.44 -2.03 8.63
N ILE A 104 -10.89 -2.97 7.79
CA ILE A 104 -12.16 -2.85 7.08
C ILE A 104 -13.28 -3.49 7.89
N THR A 105 -13.21 -4.81 8.09
CA THR A 105 -14.15 -5.59 8.90
C THR A 105 -13.66 -7.01 9.08
N GLY A 106 -14.05 -7.68 10.17
CA GLY A 106 -13.65 -9.06 10.42
C GLY A 106 -12.12 -9.21 10.41
N ASP A 107 -11.62 -10.13 9.58
CA ASP A 107 -10.18 -10.35 9.38
C ASP A 107 -9.56 -9.48 8.27
N LEU A 108 -10.35 -8.64 7.58
CA LEU A 108 -9.93 -7.93 6.38
C LEU A 108 -9.29 -6.58 6.70
N TYR A 109 -8.08 -6.38 6.19
CA TYR A 109 -7.34 -5.13 6.23
C TYR A 109 -6.97 -4.67 4.82
N ARG A 110 -6.72 -3.36 4.70
CA ARG A 110 -6.26 -2.72 3.48
C ARG A 110 -4.96 -1.97 3.74
N ILE A 111 -3.97 -2.20 2.89
CA ILE A 111 -2.75 -1.40 2.80
C ILE A 111 -2.83 -0.52 1.56
N THR A 112 -2.60 0.78 1.73
CA THR A 112 -2.58 1.77 0.64
C THR A 112 -1.31 2.61 0.71
N PRO A 113 -0.70 2.97 -0.43
CA PRO A 113 0.37 3.97 -0.44
C PRO A 113 -0.11 5.33 0.05
N THR A 114 0.77 6.04 0.76
CA THR A 114 0.57 7.46 1.10
C THR A 114 1.00 8.37 -0.06
N GLU A 115 0.81 9.68 0.09
CA GLU A 115 1.36 10.67 -0.84
C GLU A 115 2.90 10.72 -0.86
N GLN A 116 3.57 10.17 0.17
CA GLN A 116 5.04 10.13 0.24
C GLN A 116 5.63 8.96 -0.54
N PHE A 117 4.82 7.95 -0.87
CA PHE A 117 5.26 6.81 -1.65
C PHE A 117 5.34 7.16 -3.15
N ASN A 118 6.50 6.92 -3.75
CA ASN A 118 6.79 7.29 -5.15
C ASN A 118 6.93 6.07 -6.08
N GLY A 119 6.48 4.90 -5.63
CA GLY A 119 6.77 3.63 -6.29
C GLY A 119 7.96 2.90 -5.66
N PHE A 120 8.08 1.61 -5.98
CA PHE A 120 9.25 0.79 -5.71
C PHE A 120 10.17 0.81 -6.92
N ALA A 121 11.44 1.20 -6.74
CA ALA A 121 12.48 0.90 -7.71
C ALA A 121 12.70 -0.62 -7.83
N ALA A 122 13.40 -1.04 -8.88
CA ALA A 122 13.76 -2.45 -9.10
C ALA A 122 14.50 -3.02 -7.88
N GLY A 123 13.98 -4.09 -7.28
CA GLY A 123 14.54 -4.74 -6.09
C GLY A 123 14.39 -3.96 -4.79
N GLU A 124 13.68 -2.82 -4.78
CA GLU A 124 13.45 -2.04 -3.56
C GLU A 124 12.47 -2.73 -2.63
N GLN A 125 12.71 -2.59 -1.33
CA GLN A 125 11.84 -3.10 -0.28
C GLN A 125 11.65 -2.05 0.82
N HIS A 126 10.46 -2.04 1.40
CA HIS A 126 10.08 -1.25 2.56
C HIS A 126 9.42 -2.14 3.59
N ARG A 127 9.62 -1.76 4.86
CA ARG A 127 9.12 -2.50 6.01
C ARG A 127 8.02 -1.71 6.68
N LEU A 128 6.88 -2.36 6.88
CA LEU A 128 5.79 -1.87 7.70
C LEU A 128 5.81 -2.68 9.00
N GLU A 129 6.22 -2.03 10.09
CA GLU A 129 6.29 -2.66 11.41
C GLU A 129 4.89 -2.78 12.00
N ILE A 130 4.47 -4.01 12.31
CA ILE A 130 3.14 -4.30 12.83
C ILE A 130 3.19 -4.76 14.27
N VAL A 131 2.28 -4.22 15.09
CA VAL A 131 1.92 -4.77 16.39
C VAL A 131 0.58 -5.47 16.27
N GLY A 132 0.57 -6.81 16.36
CA GLY A 132 -0.65 -7.61 16.37
C GLY A 132 -1.09 -7.96 17.79
N GLU A 133 -2.39 -8.06 18.04
CA GLU A 133 -2.93 -8.51 19.32
C GLU A 133 -2.60 -10.00 19.56
N PHE A 134 -2.41 -10.39 20.83
CA PHE A 134 -2.02 -11.74 21.26
C PHE A 134 -0.67 -12.22 20.69
N PHE A 135 -0.66 -13.36 20.00
CA PHE A 135 0.53 -14.12 19.58
C PHE A 135 0.22 -14.91 18.30
N GLU A 136 1.23 -15.07 17.45
CA GLU A 136 1.19 -15.87 16.21
C GLU A 136 2.07 -17.11 16.39
N LEU A 137 1.50 -18.18 16.92
CA LEU A 137 2.22 -19.38 17.33
C LEU A 137 2.49 -20.35 16.17
N SER A 138 1.80 -20.16 15.05
CA SER A 138 1.87 -21.02 13.88
C SER A 138 2.03 -20.19 12.61
N LYS A 139 2.71 -20.75 11.61
CA LYS A 139 2.75 -20.14 10.26
C LYS A 139 1.36 -20.03 9.64
N TYR A 140 0.42 -20.86 10.07
CA TYR A 140 -0.97 -20.83 9.60
C TYR A 140 -1.78 -19.67 10.17
N ASP A 141 -1.25 -18.94 11.16
CA ASP A 141 -1.89 -17.70 11.63
C ASP A 141 -1.77 -16.59 10.56
N TYR A 142 -0.77 -16.67 9.68
CA TYR A 142 -0.64 -15.82 8.49
C TYR A 142 -1.45 -16.42 7.32
N ILE A 143 -2.54 -15.75 6.96
CA ILE A 143 -3.50 -16.23 5.96
C ILE A 143 -3.01 -15.86 4.54
N PRO A 144 -2.87 -16.83 3.61
CA PRO A 144 -2.60 -16.54 2.21
C PRO A 144 -3.84 -15.97 1.49
N GLY A 145 -3.60 -15.18 0.44
CA GLY A 145 -4.61 -14.66 -0.48
C GLY A 145 -4.33 -15.04 -1.92
#